data_AF-A0A967WSW0-F1
#
_entry.id   AF-A0A967WSW0-F1
#
_cell.length_a   1.000
_cell.length_b   1.000
_cell.length_c   1.000
_cell.angle_alpha   90.00
_cell.angle_beta   90.00
_cell.angle_gamma   90.00
#
_symmetry.space_group_name_H-M   'P 1'
#
loop_
_entity.id
_entity.type
_entity.pdbx_description
1 polymer ?
#
loop_
_entity_poly.entity_id
_entity_poly.type
_entity_poly.pdbx_seq_one_letter_code
_entity_poly.pdbx_strand_id
1 'polypeptide(L)'
;MPNGTNGQGGSDASLPTAQLPGPRLYLNGFPKSGLHLLWCWSLAFVEGPAWEKRPWAGTFEGHAWTTQWADTEQLFTRLGLLRPGTYLKAHTGWREDIERKMFDLGLVHIFVYRDPRDVAVSQAYHILAATDNPDETGKALFHPGASAIREMAQDDFDYILAASIAGYGPWAGVIERWELYAGWLDVDWTLSLKYEDMRHKEFEIAQLLIRYVYGRTARVAGYQLGLFQKDLDESTKHLLQVAEKAREHSPTFRKGKTGGWREHFTPDHIELWKQHDPTNWVERLGYEW
;
A
#
# COMPACT_ATOMS: atom_id res chain seq x y z
N MET A 1 -70.09 -23.66 26.49
CA MET A 1 -69.07 -23.98 27.52
C MET A 1 -68.02 -24.86 26.86
N PRO A 2 -66.73 -24.57 27.03
CA PRO A 2 -65.76 -24.54 25.93
C PRO A 2 -64.81 -25.75 25.92
N ASN A 3 -64.11 -25.94 24.80
CA ASN A 3 -62.66 -26.14 24.85
C ASN A 3 -62.04 -25.70 23.53
N GLY A 4 -61.27 -24.60 23.61
CA GLY A 4 -60.49 -24.06 22.52
C GLY A 4 -59.18 -24.82 22.37
N THR A 5 -58.79 -25.05 21.11
CA THR A 5 -57.44 -25.47 20.75
C THR A 5 -56.69 -24.25 20.20
N ASN A 6 -55.85 -23.67 21.07
CA ASN A 6 -54.77 -22.78 20.69
C ASN A 6 -53.70 -23.60 19.95
N GLY A 7 -53.59 -23.39 18.64
CA GLY A 7 -52.42 -23.80 17.85
C GLY A 7 -51.46 -22.62 17.74
N GLN A 8 -50.41 -22.67 18.56
CA GLN A 8 -49.34 -21.68 18.64
C GLN A 8 -48.43 -21.69 17.40
N GLY A 9 -47.96 -20.49 17.04
CA GLY A 9 -46.54 -20.26 16.75
C GLY A 9 -46.03 -20.79 15.42
N GLY A 10 -46.32 -20.06 14.34
CA GLY A 10 -45.42 -20.05 13.19
C GLY A 10 -44.07 -19.51 13.67
N SER A 11 -43.08 -20.39 13.81
CA SER A 11 -41.70 -20.03 14.03
C SER A 11 -41.25 -19.17 12.86
N ASP A 12 -41.03 -17.88 13.13
CA ASP A 12 -40.36 -16.96 12.23
C ASP A 12 -38.91 -17.45 12.09
N ALA A 13 -38.71 -18.37 11.15
CA ALA A 13 -37.39 -18.87 10.80
C ALA A 13 -36.68 -17.74 10.04
N SER A 14 -36.10 -16.81 10.80
CA SER A 14 -35.15 -15.84 10.27
C SER A 14 -34.13 -16.62 9.45
N LEU A 15 -34.15 -16.42 8.13
CA LEU A 15 -33.14 -16.98 7.23
C LEU A 15 -31.77 -16.64 7.81
N PRO A 16 -30.83 -17.60 7.90
CA PRO A 16 -29.51 -17.31 8.43
C PRO A 16 -28.90 -16.19 7.59
N THR A 17 -28.64 -15.05 8.23
CA THR A 17 -27.96 -13.92 7.60
C THR A 17 -26.60 -14.43 7.15
N ALA A 18 -26.42 -14.62 5.85
CA ALA A 18 -25.16 -15.10 5.31
C ALA A 18 -24.06 -14.11 5.69
N GLN A 19 -23.15 -14.53 6.56
CA GLN A 19 -22.03 -13.70 6.99
C GLN A 19 -20.98 -13.74 5.88
N LEU A 20 -20.65 -12.57 5.32
CA LEU A 20 -19.56 -12.47 4.37
C LEU A 20 -18.25 -12.93 5.03
N PRO A 21 -17.42 -13.73 4.33
CA PRO A 21 -16.08 -14.03 4.84
C PRO A 21 -15.29 -12.72 4.97
N GLY A 22 -14.38 -12.66 5.94
CA GLY A 22 -13.49 -11.50 6.08
C GLY A 22 -12.63 -11.28 4.82
N PRO A 23 -12.28 -10.03 4.49
CA PRO A 23 -11.49 -9.74 3.29
C PRO A 23 -10.08 -10.31 3.39
N ARG A 24 -9.51 -10.75 2.25
CA ARG A 24 -8.10 -11.15 2.13
C ARG A 24 -7.31 -9.97 1.57
N LEU A 25 -6.80 -9.10 2.44
CA LEU A 25 -6.21 -7.82 2.03
C LEU A 25 -4.74 -7.99 1.58
N TYR A 26 -4.46 -7.58 0.35
CA TYR A 26 -3.09 -7.43 -0.14
C TYR A 26 -2.79 -5.95 -0.35
N LEU A 27 -2.03 -5.38 0.59
CA LEU A 27 -1.65 -3.97 0.62
C LEU A 27 -0.32 -3.81 -0.11
N ASN A 28 -0.38 -3.34 -1.34
CA ASN A 28 0.79 -3.08 -2.15
C ASN A 28 1.04 -1.58 -2.25
N GLY A 29 2.29 -1.19 -2.50
CA GLY A 29 2.59 0.17 -2.89
C GLY A 29 4.01 0.31 -3.39
N PHE A 30 4.27 1.38 -4.12
CA PHE A 30 5.64 1.74 -4.46
C PHE A 30 6.42 2.12 -3.17
N PRO A 31 7.72 1.83 -3.01
CA PRO A 31 8.44 2.21 -1.80
C PRO A 31 8.30 3.71 -1.49
N LYS A 32 8.06 4.01 -0.21
CA LYS A 32 7.84 5.39 0.30
C LYS A 32 6.60 6.12 -0.24
N SER A 33 5.69 5.42 -0.91
CA SER A 33 4.43 5.98 -1.42
C SER A 33 3.28 6.03 -0.40
N GLY A 34 3.49 5.65 0.86
CA GLY A 34 2.43 5.71 1.88
C GLY A 34 1.76 4.38 2.21
N LEU A 35 2.39 3.24 1.90
CA LEU A 35 1.95 1.90 2.34
C LEU A 35 1.63 1.82 3.85
N HIS A 36 2.33 2.60 4.68
CA HIS A 36 2.03 2.66 6.10
C HIS A 36 0.68 3.31 6.41
N LEU A 37 0.30 4.39 5.71
CA LEU A 37 -1.00 5.03 5.86
C LEU A 37 -2.12 4.10 5.41
N LEU A 38 -1.93 3.44 4.25
CA LEU A 38 -2.84 2.41 3.77
C LEU A 38 -3.01 1.27 4.78
N TRP A 39 -1.90 0.83 5.40
CA TRP A 39 -1.95 -0.15 6.47
C TRP A 39 -2.78 0.32 7.66
N CYS A 40 -2.61 1.55 8.16
CA CYS A 40 -3.43 2.09 9.25
C CYS A 40 -4.93 2.06 8.92
N TRP A 41 -5.30 2.44 7.69
CA TRP A 41 -6.70 2.39 7.22
C TRP A 41 -7.22 0.96 7.11
N SER A 42 -6.36 0.02 6.71
CA SER A 42 -6.74 -1.37 6.51
C SER A 42 -7.13 -2.09 7.80
N LEU A 43 -6.66 -1.63 8.96
CA LEU A 43 -6.90 -2.26 10.26
C LEU A 43 -8.39 -2.28 10.65
N ALA A 44 -9.22 -1.43 10.06
CA ALA A 44 -10.67 -1.45 10.28
C ALA A 44 -11.37 -2.65 9.62
N PHE A 45 -10.69 -3.40 8.75
CA PHE A 45 -11.28 -4.51 7.98
C PHE A 45 -10.79 -5.90 8.40
N VAL A 46 -9.75 -5.97 9.24
CA VAL A 46 -8.98 -7.19 9.47
C VAL A 46 -8.66 -7.38 10.94
N GLU A 47 -8.56 -8.64 11.35
CA GLU A 47 -8.22 -9.03 12.72
C GLU A 47 -6.72 -8.90 12.99
N GLY A 48 -5.90 -9.00 11.94
CA GLY A 48 -4.45 -8.96 12.08
C GLY A 48 -3.68 -9.37 10.83
N PRO A 49 -2.35 -9.50 10.96
CA PRO A 49 -1.49 -9.91 9.86
C PRO A 49 -1.72 -11.38 9.49
N ALA A 50 -1.38 -11.77 8.25
CA ALA A 50 -1.45 -13.17 7.83
C ALA A 50 -0.60 -14.10 8.72
N TRP A 51 0.49 -13.59 9.29
CA TRP A 51 1.32 -14.24 10.31
C TRP A 51 2.04 -13.19 11.17
N GLU A 52 2.43 -13.57 12.40
CA GLU A 52 2.94 -12.64 13.43
C GLU A 52 4.25 -11.95 13.04
N LYS A 53 5.17 -12.67 12.39
CA LYS A 53 6.51 -12.14 12.05
C LYS A 53 6.54 -11.52 10.66
N ARG A 54 6.46 -10.19 10.56
CA ARG A 54 6.59 -9.40 9.31
C ARG A 54 5.72 -9.95 8.16
N PRO A 55 4.43 -9.57 8.08
CA PRO A 55 3.53 -9.99 6.98
C PRO A 55 3.94 -9.33 5.65
N TRP A 56 5.03 -9.79 5.06
CA TRP A 56 5.68 -9.19 3.90
C TRP A 56 5.73 -10.13 2.70
N ALA A 57 5.32 -9.65 1.53
CA ALA A 57 5.30 -10.43 0.30
C ALA A 57 5.66 -9.59 -0.93
N GLY A 58 6.86 -8.97 -0.94
CA GLY A 58 7.38 -8.21 -2.09
C GLY A 58 8.11 -9.08 -3.14
N THR A 59 8.48 -8.47 -4.28
CA THR A 59 9.01 -9.17 -5.47
C THR A 59 10.47 -8.90 -5.81
N PHE A 60 11.19 -8.11 -5.01
CA PHE A 60 12.55 -7.66 -5.35
C PHE A 60 13.59 -8.16 -4.36
N GLU A 61 14.76 -8.55 -4.88
CA GLU A 61 15.90 -8.96 -4.07
C GLU A 61 16.43 -7.80 -3.23
N GLY A 62 16.97 -8.04 -2.03
CA GLY A 62 17.55 -6.96 -1.24
C GLY A 62 16.60 -5.78 -0.95
N HIS A 63 15.28 -6.03 -0.96
CA HIS A 63 14.19 -5.05 -0.87
C HIS A 63 13.96 -4.24 -2.16
N ALA A 64 12.95 -3.37 -2.15
CA ALA A 64 12.43 -2.70 -3.34
C ALA A 64 13.29 -1.50 -3.85
N TRP A 65 14.60 -1.57 -3.62
CA TRP A 65 15.59 -0.56 -4.03
C TRP A 65 16.40 -1.00 -5.26
N THR A 66 16.06 -2.15 -5.83
CA THR A 66 16.65 -2.73 -7.03
C THR A 66 15.56 -2.96 -8.08
N THR A 67 15.99 -3.22 -9.31
CA THR A 67 15.14 -3.77 -10.39
C THR A 67 15.23 -5.29 -10.50
N GLN A 68 16.07 -5.93 -9.68
CA GLN A 68 16.26 -7.38 -9.67
C GLN A 68 15.08 -8.10 -8.98
N TRP A 69 14.36 -8.88 -9.77
CA TRP A 69 13.25 -9.71 -9.31
C TRP A 69 13.76 -10.86 -8.45
N ALA A 70 13.16 -11.02 -7.27
CA ALA A 70 13.31 -12.23 -6.47
C ALA A 70 12.49 -13.38 -7.08
N ASP A 71 12.79 -14.60 -6.64
CA ASP A 71 12.02 -15.79 -6.99
C ASP A 71 10.52 -15.64 -6.60
N THR A 72 9.66 -15.82 -7.59
CA THR A 72 8.20 -15.70 -7.47
C THR A 72 7.54 -16.86 -6.73
N GLU A 73 8.20 -18.01 -6.57
CA GLU A 73 7.60 -19.15 -5.84
C GLU A 73 7.27 -18.78 -4.39
N GLN A 74 8.21 -18.11 -3.70
CA GLN A 74 8.00 -17.66 -2.32
C GLN A 74 6.84 -16.67 -2.22
N LEU A 75 6.70 -15.78 -3.20
CA LEU A 75 5.55 -14.88 -3.28
C LEU A 75 4.25 -15.69 -3.39
N PHE A 76 4.17 -16.62 -4.34
CA PHE A 76 2.96 -17.40 -4.58
C PHE A 76 2.56 -18.26 -3.37
N THR A 77 3.54 -18.85 -2.67
CA THR A 77 3.29 -19.53 -1.39
C THR A 77 2.68 -18.57 -0.37
N ARG A 78 3.28 -17.38 -0.18
CA ARG A 78 2.78 -16.37 0.76
C ARG A 78 1.38 -15.87 0.42
N LEU A 79 1.09 -15.64 -0.87
CA LEU A 79 -0.26 -15.28 -1.32
C LEU A 79 -1.28 -16.37 -0.98
N GLY A 80 -0.90 -17.64 -1.16
CA GLY A 80 -1.76 -18.78 -0.81
C GLY A 80 -2.09 -18.86 0.68
N LEU A 81 -1.18 -18.40 1.55
CA LEU A 81 -1.35 -18.39 3.01
C LEU A 81 -2.20 -17.24 3.55
N LEU A 82 -2.55 -16.25 2.72
CA LEU A 82 -3.37 -15.12 3.17
C LEU A 82 -4.78 -15.59 3.51
N ARG A 83 -5.21 -15.53 4.77
CA ARG A 83 -6.53 -16.04 5.22
C ARG A 83 -7.60 -14.93 5.19
N PRO A 84 -8.90 -15.29 5.10
CA PRO A 84 -9.98 -14.33 5.31
C PRO A 84 -9.80 -13.53 6.62
N GLY A 85 -10.04 -12.22 6.56
CA GLY A 85 -9.90 -11.33 7.72
C GLY A 85 -8.46 -10.97 8.08
N THR A 86 -7.48 -11.28 7.21
CA THR A 86 -6.06 -10.95 7.45
C THR A 86 -5.46 -10.12 6.31
N TYR A 87 -4.26 -9.56 6.55
CA TYR A 87 -3.55 -8.75 5.56
C TYR A 87 -2.11 -9.19 5.30
N LEU A 88 -1.62 -8.86 4.09
CA LEU A 88 -0.21 -8.79 3.72
C LEU A 88 0.17 -7.39 3.28
N LYS A 89 1.44 -7.01 3.52
CA LYS A 89 2.06 -5.80 3.00
C LYS A 89 3.12 -6.16 1.98
N ALA A 90 3.29 -5.33 0.96
CA ALA A 90 4.28 -5.59 -0.06
C ALA A 90 4.75 -4.35 -0.81
N HIS A 91 5.93 -4.50 -1.41
CA HIS A 91 6.37 -3.74 -2.56
C HIS A 91 6.54 -4.74 -3.70
N THR A 92 5.48 -4.92 -4.47
CA THR A 92 5.37 -5.91 -5.55
C THR A 92 5.23 -5.19 -6.87
N GLY A 93 6.20 -5.38 -7.76
CA GLY A 93 6.10 -4.90 -9.14
C GLY A 93 4.99 -5.62 -9.89
N TRP A 94 4.55 -5.05 -11.00
CA TRP A 94 3.54 -5.66 -11.85
C TRP A 94 4.19 -6.65 -12.82
N ARG A 95 3.59 -7.85 -12.87
CA ARG A 95 3.77 -8.87 -13.91
C ARG A 95 2.43 -9.59 -14.06
N GLU A 96 2.12 -10.01 -15.28
CA GLU A 96 0.86 -10.70 -15.59
C GLU A 96 0.63 -11.97 -14.75
N ASP A 97 1.68 -12.76 -14.53
CA ASP A 97 1.59 -14.00 -13.75
C ASP A 97 1.27 -13.74 -12.26
N ILE A 98 1.82 -12.67 -11.70
CA ILE A 98 1.53 -12.22 -10.33
C ILE A 98 0.10 -11.70 -10.23
N GLU A 99 -0.30 -10.82 -11.16
CA GLU A 99 -1.66 -10.29 -11.23
C GLU A 99 -2.68 -11.42 -11.29
N ARG A 100 -2.54 -12.32 -12.27
CA ARG A 100 -3.43 -13.47 -12.45
C ARG A 100 -3.51 -14.33 -11.19
N LYS A 101 -2.36 -14.61 -10.55
CA LYS A 101 -2.34 -15.40 -9.32
C LYS A 101 -3.11 -14.72 -8.18
N MET A 102 -2.98 -13.41 -8.03
CA MET A 102 -3.70 -12.64 -7.02
C MET A 102 -5.20 -12.57 -7.31
N PHE A 103 -5.57 -12.43 -8.59
CA PHE A 103 -6.97 -12.45 -9.03
C PHE A 103 -7.63 -13.80 -8.73
N ASP A 104 -6.98 -14.90 -9.12
CA ASP A 104 -7.48 -16.27 -8.98
C ASP A 104 -7.66 -16.67 -7.50
N LEU A 105 -6.81 -16.13 -6.61
CA LEU A 105 -6.94 -16.30 -5.17
C LEU A 105 -8.07 -15.45 -4.57
N GLY A 106 -8.73 -14.60 -5.36
CA GLY A 106 -9.82 -13.75 -4.89
C GLY A 106 -9.34 -12.69 -3.90
N LEU A 107 -8.10 -12.21 -4.04
CA LEU A 107 -7.56 -11.21 -3.14
C LEU A 107 -8.24 -9.85 -3.35
N VAL A 108 -8.25 -9.05 -2.29
CA VAL A 108 -8.56 -7.62 -2.36
C VAL A 108 -7.24 -6.88 -2.47
N HIS A 109 -6.90 -6.48 -3.70
CA HIS A 109 -5.63 -5.81 -3.98
C HIS A 109 -5.80 -4.30 -3.99
N ILE A 110 -5.04 -3.61 -3.13
CA ILE A 110 -4.96 -2.15 -3.11
C ILE A 110 -3.52 -1.77 -3.40
N PHE A 111 -3.31 -0.87 -4.36
CA PHE A 111 -2.00 -0.36 -4.75
C PHE A 111 -1.92 1.13 -4.44
N VAL A 112 -1.04 1.53 -3.53
CA VAL A 112 -0.79 2.95 -3.24
C VAL A 112 0.44 3.46 -4.01
N TYR A 113 0.29 4.64 -4.62
CA TYR A 113 1.35 5.36 -5.31
C TYR A 113 1.37 6.82 -4.90
N ARG A 114 2.44 7.52 -5.24
CA ARG A 114 2.73 8.90 -4.80
C ARG A 114 3.53 9.62 -5.88
N ASP A 115 3.54 10.95 -5.84
CA ASP A 115 4.42 11.77 -6.68
C ASP A 115 5.85 11.23 -6.60
N PRO A 116 6.42 10.71 -7.71
CA PRO A 116 7.73 10.09 -7.67
C PRO A 116 8.83 11.06 -7.19
N ARG A 117 8.66 12.38 -7.36
CA ARG A 117 9.62 13.38 -6.88
C ARG A 117 9.64 13.46 -5.36
N ASP A 118 8.46 13.42 -4.74
CA ASP A 118 8.33 13.31 -3.29
C ASP A 118 8.88 11.97 -2.78
N VAL A 119 8.75 10.90 -3.57
CA VAL A 119 9.36 9.60 -3.25
C VAL A 119 10.88 9.70 -3.24
N ALA A 120 11.49 10.35 -4.23
CA ALA A 120 12.95 10.57 -4.27
C ALA A 120 13.45 11.35 -3.04
N VAL A 121 12.77 12.44 -2.67
CA VAL A 121 13.07 13.18 -1.42
C VAL A 121 12.93 12.29 -0.19
N SER A 122 11.82 11.54 -0.11
CA SER A 122 11.60 10.64 1.04
C SER A 122 12.63 9.51 1.10
N GLN A 123 13.16 9.08 -0.04
CA GLN A 123 14.22 8.08 -0.13
C GLN A 123 15.56 8.66 0.31
N ALA A 124 15.94 9.85 -0.16
CA ALA A 124 17.20 10.48 0.23
C ALA A 124 17.29 10.65 1.76
N TYR A 125 16.20 11.10 2.36
CA TYR A 125 16.07 11.18 3.81
C TYR A 125 16.03 9.83 4.54
N HIS A 126 15.51 8.79 3.89
CA HIS A 126 15.52 7.44 4.44
C HIS A 126 16.96 6.90 4.45
N ILE A 127 17.72 7.11 3.39
CA ILE A 127 19.14 6.73 3.29
C ILE A 127 19.95 7.41 4.38
N LEU A 128 19.82 8.74 4.53
CA LEU A 128 20.51 9.51 5.57
C LEU A 128 20.23 9.00 6.99
N ALA A 129 19.00 8.57 7.25
CA ALA A 129 18.57 8.06 8.56
C ALA A 129 18.78 6.55 8.72
N ALA A 130 19.20 5.84 7.67
CA ALA A 130 19.33 4.39 7.66
C ALA A 130 20.73 3.92 8.08
N THR A 131 20.75 2.66 8.50
CA THR A 131 21.94 1.86 8.78
C THR A 131 21.90 0.57 7.96
N ASP A 132 23.07 0.01 7.66
CA ASP A 132 23.20 -1.31 7.03
C ASP A 132 22.93 -2.46 7.99
N ASN A 133 23.00 -2.21 9.30
CA ASN A 133 22.78 -3.21 10.35
C ASN A 133 21.77 -2.68 11.36
N PRO A 134 20.46 -2.82 11.09
CA PRO A 134 19.45 -2.45 12.06
C PRO A 134 19.55 -3.42 13.24
N ASP A 135 19.47 -2.88 14.46
CA ASP A 135 19.43 -3.71 15.66
C ASP A 135 18.18 -4.62 15.65
N GLU A 136 18.22 -5.71 16.41
CA GLU A 136 17.07 -6.63 16.53
C GLU A 136 15.80 -5.95 17.05
N THR A 137 15.94 -4.76 17.66
CA THR A 137 14.82 -3.94 18.14
C THR A 137 14.03 -3.28 17.01
N GLY A 138 14.58 -3.24 15.79
CA GLY A 138 13.91 -2.70 14.60
C GLY A 138 13.70 -1.19 14.65
N LYS A 139 14.39 -0.48 15.56
CA LYS A 139 14.28 0.98 15.69
C LYS A 139 15.06 1.72 14.61
N ALA A 140 16.15 1.13 14.12
CA ALA A 140 16.93 1.73 13.05
C ALA A 140 16.33 1.42 11.67
N LEU A 141 16.26 2.44 10.81
CA LEU A 141 15.80 2.27 9.43
C LEU A 141 16.83 1.47 8.64
N PHE A 142 16.39 0.54 7.80
CA PHE A 142 17.27 -0.25 6.94
C PHE A 142 17.28 0.26 5.50
N HIS A 143 18.46 0.41 4.94
CA HIS A 143 18.68 0.54 3.50
C HIS A 143 19.96 -0.25 3.15
N PRO A 144 19.94 -1.13 2.14
CA PRO A 144 21.15 -1.83 1.73
C PRO A 144 22.17 -0.83 1.18
N GLY A 145 23.38 -0.80 1.76
CA GLY A 145 24.46 0.11 1.38
C GLY A 145 24.23 1.57 1.75
N ALA A 146 23.39 1.83 2.76
CA ALA A 146 23.21 3.18 3.29
C ALA A 146 24.54 3.79 3.73
N SER A 147 25.41 3.04 4.39
CA SER A 147 26.70 3.59 4.86
C SER A 147 27.60 3.95 3.70
N ALA A 148 27.66 3.11 2.66
CA ALA A 148 28.48 3.36 1.47
C ALA A 148 28.01 4.62 0.70
N ILE A 149 26.69 4.78 0.54
CA ILE A 149 26.12 5.99 -0.10
C ILE A 149 26.44 7.22 0.75
N ARG A 150 26.22 7.15 2.07
CA ARG A 150 26.43 8.26 2.99
C ARG A 150 27.88 8.68 3.12
N GLU A 151 28.81 7.72 3.20
CA GLU A 151 30.25 7.99 3.27
C GLU A 151 30.74 8.72 2.02
N MET A 152 30.36 8.23 0.84
CA MET A 152 30.72 8.88 -0.42
C MET A 152 30.07 10.26 -0.55
N ALA A 153 28.79 10.38 -0.20
CA ALA A 153 28.08 11.64 -0.24
C ALA A 153 28.50 12.62 0.87
N GLN A 154 29.33 12.18 1.83
CA GLN A 154 29.65 12.95 3.04
C GLN A 154 28.40 13.46 3.78
N ASP A 155 27.35 12.63 3.82
CA ASP A 155 26.01 12.97 4.33
C ASP A 155 25.35 14.19 3.64
N ASP A 156 25.79 14.58 2.43
CA ASP A 156 25.17 15.62 1.63
C ASP A 156 23.81 15.17 1.07
N PHE A 157 22.76 15.89 1.46
CA PHE A 157 21.39 15.61 1.04
C PHE A 157 21.21 15.78 -0.47
N ASP A 158 21.81 16.80 -1.09
CA ASP A 158 21.61 17.09 -2.51
C ASP A 158 22.27 15.99 -3.36
N TYR A 159 23.46 15.54 -2.96
CA TYR A 159 24.11 14.40 -3.59
C TYR A 159 23.25 13.13 -3.50
N ILE A 160 22.73 12.82 -2.31
CA ILE A 160 21.91 11.62 -2.10
C ILE A 160 20.57 11.72 -2.84
N LEU A 161 20.00 12.92 -2.98
CA LEU A 161 18.82 13.15 -3.79
C LEU A 161 19.11 12.90 -5.27
N ALA A 162 20.21 13.43 -5.80
CA ALA A 162 20.65 13.15 -7.17
C ALA A 162 20.85 11.64 -7.41
N ALA A 163 21.50 10.93 -6.46
CA ALA A 163 21.64 9.47 -6.50
C ALA A 163 20.29 8.73 -6.42
N SER A 164 19.30 9.27 -5.71
CA SER A 164 17.95 8.69 -5.66
C SER A 164 17.19 8.87 -6.98
N ILE A 165 17.47 9.95 -7.72
CA ILE A 165 16.89 10.21 -9.04
C ILE A 165 17.54 9.31 -10.10
N ALA A 166 18.87 9.40 -10.22
CA ALA A 166 19.64 8.76 -11.28
C ALA A 166 19.95 7.27 -11.04
N GLY A 167 19.87 6.83 -9.78
CA GLY A 167 20.46 5.58 -9.34
C GLY A 167 21.93 5.73 -8.94
N TYR A 168 22.46 4.75 -8.25
CA TYR A 168 23.87 4.69 -7.87
C TYR A 168 24.30 3.24 -7.67
N GLY A 169 25.41 2.83 -8.31
CA GLY A 169 25.91 1.46 -8.23
C GLY A 169 24.83 0.42 -8.58
N PRO A 170 24.54 -0.56 -7.69
CA PRO A 170 23.49 -1.56 -7.93
C PRO A 170 22.07 -1.06 -7.63
N TRP A 171 21.90 0.18 -7.14
CA TRP A 171 20.61 0.75 -6.76
C TRP A 171 20.02 1.56 -7.91
N ALA A 172 18.84 1.17 -8.33
CA ALA A 172 18.14 1.77 -9.44
C ALA A 172 17.52 3.13 -9.08
N GLY A 173 17.48 4.02 -10.09
CA GLY A 173 16.83 5.33 -9.97
C GLY A 173 15.35 5.21 -9.67
N VAL A 174 14.75 6.27 -9.11
CA VAL A 174 13.33 6.25 -8.69
C VAL A 174 12.38 5.93 -9.85
N ILE A 175 12.62 6.48 -11.04
CA ILE A 175 11.77 6.22 -12.21
C ILE A 175 11.97 4.81 -12.76
N GLU A 176 13.23 4.37 -12.88
CA GLU A 176 13.55 3.00 -13.32
C GLU A 176 12.84 1.96 -12.43
N ARG A 177 12.81 2.19 -11.10
CA ARG A 177 12.04 1.34 -10.20
C ARG A 177 10.54 1.51 -10.38
N TRP A 178 10.04 2.75 -10.50
CA TRP A 178 8.61 3.04 -10.67
C TRP A 178 8.01 2.30 -11.87
N GLU A 179 8.74 2.22 -12.99
CA GLU A 179 8.28 1.54 -14.20
C GLU A 179 7.94 0.06 -13.96
N LEU A 180 8.61 -0.60 -13.01
CA LEU A 180 8.28 -1.97 -12.62
C LEU A 180 6.95 -2.10 -11.85
N TYR A 181 6.38 -1.00 -11.37
CA TYR A 181 5.11 -0.98 -10.64
C TYR A 181 3.98 -0.37 -11.46
N ALA A 182 4.30 0.46 -12.46
CA ALA A 182 3.32 1.29 -13.15
C ALA A 182 2.18 0.49 -13.77
N GLY A 183 2.43 -0.74 -14.21
CA GLY A 183 1.40 -1.63 -14.76
C GLY A 183 0.23 -1.91 -13.81
N TRP A 184 0.40 -1.75 -12.49
CA TRP A 184 -0.72 -1.85 -11.54
C TRP A 184 -1.79 -0.76 -11.72
N LEU A 185 -1.45 0.36 -12.35
CA LEU A 185 -2.42 1.42 -12.65
C LEU A 185 -3.40 1.01 -13.75
N ASP A 186 -3.03 0.05 -14.59
CA ASP A 186 -3.82 -0.42 -15.73
C ASP A 186 -4.65 -1.67 -15.40
N VAL A 187 -4.63 -2.14 -14.15
CA VAL A 187 -5.35 -3.34 -13.70
C VAL A 187 -6.74 -2.99 -13.18
N ASP A 188 -7.77 -3.29 -13.97
CA ASP A 188 -9.19 -2.94 -13.71
C ASP A 188 -9.72 -3.40 -12.33
N TRP A 189 -9.25 -4.55 -11.85
CA TRP A 189 -9.75 -5.13 -10.60
C TRP A 189 -8.95 -4.70 -9.38
N THR A 190 -7.89 -3.89 -9.55
CA THR A 190 -7.05 -3.36 -8.46
C THR A 190 -7.50 -1.95 -8.10
N LEU A 191 -7.62 -1.66 -6.80
CA LEU A 191 -7.84 -0.29 -6.34
C LEU A 191 -6.51 0.45 -6.25
N SER A 192 -6.24 1.31 -7.22
CA SER A 192 -5.09 2.21 -7.19
C SER A 192 -5.43 3.50 -6.46
N LEU A 193 -4.65 3.84 -5.43
CA LEU A 193 -4.86 5.02 -4.59
C LEU A 193 -3.65 5.95 -4.64
N LYS A 194 -3.91 7.22 -4.95
CA LYS A 194 -2.93 8.30 -4.88
C LYS A 194 -2.75 8.73 -3.42
N TYR A 195 -1.52 8.77 -2.94
CA TYR A 195 -1.19 9.16 -1.57
C TYR A 195 -1.75 10.55 -1.24
N GLU A 196 -1.65 11.50 -2.16
CA GLU A 196 -2.15 12.86 -1.97
C GLU A 196 -3.68 12.87 -1.70
N ASP A 197 -4.46 12.07 -2.42
CA ASP A 197 -5.90 11.98 -2.20
C ASP A 197 -6.21 11.32 -0.86
N MET A 198 -5.44 10.30 -0.46
CA MET A 198 -5.55 9.70 0.89
C MET A 198 -5.21 10.68 2.02
N ARG A 199 -4.65 11.85 1.73
CA ARG A 199 -4.34 12.90 2.72
C ARG A 199 -5.30 14.07 2.68
N HIS A 200 -5.77 14.43 1.50
CA HIS A 200 -6.55 15.66 1.28
C HIS A 200 -8.04 15.40 1.10
N LYS A 201 -8.43 14.16 0.77
CA LYS A 201 -9.81 13.72 0.54
C LYS A 201 -10.12 12.50 1.40
N GLU A 202 -9.66 12.50 2.65
CA GLU A 202 -9.63 11.31 3.51
C GLU A 202 -10.99 10.59 3.59
N PHE A 203 -12.07 11.34 3.79
CA PHE A 203 -13.42 10.76 3.90
C PHE A 203 -13.90 10.11 2.60
N GLU A 204 -13.72 10.77 1.45
CA GLU A 204 -14.14 10.27 0.14
C GLU A 204 -13.35 9.01 -0.25
N ILE A 205 -12.03 9.04 -0.04
CA ILE A 205 -11.16 7.89 -0.36
C ILE A 205 -11.41 6.73 0.61
N ALA A 206 -11.74 7.01 1.88
CA ALA A 206 -12.12 5.96 2.83
C ALA A 206 -13.45 5.30 2.42
N GLN A 207 -14.44 6.07 1.93
CA GLN A 207 -15.67 5.51 1.37
C GLN A 207 -15.40 4.64 0.15
N LEU A 208 -14.55 5.11 -0.78
CA LEU A 208 -14.14 4.34 -1.95
C LEU A 208 -13.48 3.01 -1.53
N LEU A 209 -12.56 3.08 -0.56
CA LEU A 209 -11.87 1.90 -0.03
C LEU A 209 -12.86 0.90 0.58
N ILE A 210 -13.81 1.35 1.41
CA ILE A 210 -14.84 0.49 2.01
C ILE A 210 -15.68 -0.20 0.93
N ARG A 211 -16.19 0.57 -0.04
CA ARG A 211 -16.99 0.04 -1.16
C ARG A 211 -16.20 -1.01 -1.94
N TYR A 212 -14.94 -0.73 -2.25
CA TYR A 212 -14.08 -1.66 -2.98
C TYR A 212 -13.79 -2.94 -2.18
N VAL A 213 -13.35 -2.82 -0.93
CA VAL A 213 -12.98 -3.96 -0.09
C VAL A 213 -14.17 -4.92 0.07
N TYR A 214 -15.33 -4.41 0.49
CA TYR A 214 -16.50 -5.26 0.68
C TYR A 214 -17.13 -5.69 -0.64
N GLY A 215 -17.12 -4.84 -1.68
CA GLY A 215 -17.63 -5.18 -3.00
C GLY A 215 -16.85 -6.31 -3.67
N ARG A 216 -15.51 -6.28 -3.60
CA ARG A 216 -14.65 -7.36 -4.11
C ARG A 216 -14.84 -8.63 -3.30
N THR A 217 -14.87 -8.53 -1.97
CA THR A 217 -15.08 -9.68 -1.08
C THR A 217 -16.42 -10.37 -1.34
N ALA A 218 -17.50 -9.59 -1.46
CA ALA A 218 -18.83 -10.11 -1.79
C ALA A 218 -18.83 -10.79 -3.16
N ARG A 219 -18.25 -10.16 -4.19
CA ARG A 219 -18.21 -10.72 -5.55
C ARG A 219 -17.47 -12.05 -5.60
N VAL A 220 -16.32 -12.16 -4.93
CA VAL A 220 -15.54 -13.41 -4.84
C VAL A 220 -16.35 -14.51 -4.13
N ALA A 221 -17.13 -14.13 -3.12
CA ALA A 221 -18.00 -15.05 -2.40
C ALA A 221 -19.35 -15.34 -3.11
N GLY A 222 -19.59 -14.77 -4.30
CA GLY A 222 -20.81 -15.00 -5.09
C GLY A 222 -22.01 -14.14 -4.68
N TYR A 223 -21.79 -13.05 -3.94
CA TYR A 223 -22.84 -12.15 -3.46
C TYR A 223 -22.82 -10.80 -4.18
N GLN A 224 -23.99 -10.15 -4.22
CA GLN A 224 -24.14 -8.73 -4.54
C GLN A 224 -24.34 -7.95 -3.25
N LEU A 225 -23.51 -6.93 -3.03
CA LEU A 225 -23.58 -6.12 -1.83
C LEU A 225 -24.33 -4.81 -2.09
N GLY A 226 -25.40 -4.59 -1.32
CA GLY A 226 -26.00 -3.27 -1.16
C GLY A 226 -25.42 -2.58 0.07
N LEU A 227 -24.92 -1.35 -0.09
CA LEU A 227 -24.47 -0.50 1.01
C LEU A 227 -25.37 0.72 1.11
N PHE A 228 -26.08 0.86 2.22
CA PHE A 228 -26.83 2.08 2.50
C PHE A 228 -25.86 3.22 2.83
N GLN A 229 -26.17 4.44 2.38
CA GLN A 229 -25.28 5.58 2.54
C GLN A 229 -24.97 5.86 4.03
N LYS A 230 -25.96 5.68 4.91
CA LYS A 230 -25.80 5.84 6.36
C LYS A 230 -24.73 4.88 6.92
N ASP A 231 -24.82 3.59 6.59
CA ASP A 231 -23.88 2.57 7.08
C ASP A 231 -22.46 2.83 6.55
N LEU A 232 -22.37 3.31 5.30
CA LEU A 232 -21.10 3.70 4.71
C LEU A 232 -20.48 4.90 5.45
N ASP A 233 -21.26 5.94 5.75
CA ASP A 233 -20.78 7.12 6.49
C ASP A 233 -20.29 6.74 7.89
N GLU A 234 -21.04 5.89 8.61
CA GLU A 234 -20.66 5.39 9.93
C GLU A 234 -19.38 4.53 9.86
N SER A 235 -19.30 3.62 8.90
CA SER A 235 -18.10 2.79 8.66
C SER A 235 -16.88 3.64 8.31
N THR A 236 -17.08 4.72 7.56
CA THR A 236 -16.01 5.66 7.17
C THR A 236 -15.46 6.38 8.40
N LYS A 237 -16.32 6.88 9.28
CA LYS A 237 -15.89 7.50 10.54
C LYS A 237 -15.13 6.51 11.41
N HIS A 238 -15.61 5.27 11.51
CA HIS A 238 -14.92 4.23 12.28
C HIS A 238 -13.53 3.93 11.70
N LEU A 239 -13.42 3.77 10.38
CA LEU A 239 -12.15 3.52 9.70
C LEU A 239 -11.12 4.62 10.00
N LEU A 240 -11.52 5.89 9.85
CA LEU A 240 -10.62 7.03 10.09
C LEU A 240 -10.18 7.10 11.56
N GLN A 241 -11.08 6.80 12.50
CA GLN A 241 -10.73 6.73 13.93
C GLN A 241 -9.73 5.61 14.25
N VAL A 242 -9.90 4.42 13.64
CA VAL A 242 -8.94 3.31 13.79
C VAL A 242 -7.58 3.69 13.20
N ALA A 243 -7.60 4.32 12.02
CA ALA A 243 -6.39 4.76 11.35
C ALA A 243 -5.60 5.82 12.14
N GLU A 244 -6.30 6.78 12.76
CA GLU A 244 -5.69 7.82 13.59
C GLU A 244 -4.96 7.20 14.79
N LYS A 245 -5.64 6.34 15.56
CA LYS A 245 -5.05 5.60 16.70
C LYS A 245 -3.83 4.78 16.30
N ALA A 246 -3.87 4.13 15.14
CA ALA A 246 -2.75 3.33 14.64
C ALA A 246 -1.53 4.19 14.26
N ARG A 247 -1.73 5.44 13.84
CA ARG A 247 -0.65 6.35 13.43
C ARG A 247 0.13 6.92 14.62
N GLU A 248 -0.54 7.18 15.74
CA GLU A 248 0.09 7.74 16.96
C GLU A 248 1.26 6.87 17.47
N HIS A 249 1.23 5.57 17.20
CA HIS A 249 2.21 4.60 17.68
C HIS A 249 3.35 4.30 16.69
N SER A 250 3.46 5.05 15.57
CA SER A 250 4.41 4.71 14.50
C SER A 250 5.72 5.53 14.53
N PRO A 251 6.89 4.87 14.68
CA PRO A 251 8.20 5.53 14.66
C PRO A 251 8.64 6.00 13.25
N THR A 252 7.96 5.58 12.19
CA THR A 252 8.36 5.84 10.79
C THR A 252 7.64 7.04 10.16
N PHE A 253 6.69 7.66 10.87
CA PHE A 253 5.88 8.76 10.36
C PHE A 253 6.63 10.10 10.52
N ARG A 254 7.50 10.43 9.56
CA ARG A 254 8.43 11.57 9.73
C ARG A 254 7.79 12.95 9.51
N LYS A 255 6.95 13.15 8.48
CA LYS A 255 6.21 14.42 8.26
C LYS A 255 4.91 14.28 7.44
N GLY A 256 4.71 13.20 6.69
CA GLY A 256 3.47 12.95 5.91
C GLY A 256 3.05 14.05 4.92
N LYS A 257 3.88 15.05 4.67
CA LYS A 257 3.62 16.17 3.75
C LYS A 257 3.58 15.69 2.31
N THR A 258 2.87 16.41 1.47
CA THR A 258 2.79 16.23 0.00
C THR A 258 3.40 17.44 -0.67
N GLY A 259 4.01 17.28 -1.85
CA GLY A 259 4.66 18.35 -2.59
C GLY A 259 5.92 18.92 -1.93
N GLY A 260 6.55 18.16 -1.02
CA GLY A 260 7.77 18.56 -0.33
C GLY A 260 8.97 18.66 -1.26
N TRP A 261 8.94 17.98 -2.40
CA TRP A 261 9.98 18.07 -3.43
C TRP A 261 10.28 19.50 -3.89
N ARG A 262 9.28 20.41 -3.87
CA ARG A 262 9.46 21.83 -4.24
C ARG A 262 10.45 22.57 -3.34
N GLU A 263 10.60 22.12 -2.09
CA GLU A 263 11.54 22.71 -1.12
C GLU A 263 12.97 22.17 -1.32
N HIS A 264 13.14 21.10 -2.10
CA HIS A 264 14.39 20.34 -2.20
C HIS A 264 14.98 20.25 -3.61
N PHE A 265 14.16 20.39 -4.65
CA PHE A 265 14.62 20.32 -6.03
C PHE A 265 15.28 21.63 -6.43
N THR A 266 16.55 21.54 -6.83
CA THR A 266 17.28 22.62 -7.50
C THR A 266 17.01 22.55 -9.01
N PRO A 267 17.37 23.59 -9.79
CA PRO A 267 17.33 23.50 -11.25
C PRO A 267 18.09 22.27 -11.80
N ASP A 268 19.22 21.92 -11.18
CA ASP A 268 20.03 20.76 -11.57
C ASP A 268 19.30 19.43 -11.27
N HIS A 269 18.59 19.33 -10.15
CA HIS A 269 17.75 18.16 -9.85
C HIS A 269 16.60 18.00 -10.85
N ILE A 270 16.00 19.11 -11.29
CA ILE A 270 14.92 19.08 -12.30
C ILE A 270 15.47 18.62 -13.66
N GLU A 271 16.64 19.12 -14.06
CA GLU A 271 17.26 18.71 -15.31
C GLU A 271 17.67 17.24 -15.27
N LEU A 272 18.30 16.79 -14.17
CA LEU A 272 18.62 15.39 -13.94
C LEU A 272 17.36 14.51 -13.99
N TRP A 273 16.26 14.96 -13.36
CA TRP A 273 15.00 14.23 -13.41
C TRP A 273 14.52 14.03 -14.84
N LYS A 274 14.50 15.09 -15.66
CA LYS A 274 14.04 15.01 -17.06
C LYS A 274 14.88 14.04 -17.89
N GLN A 275 16.17 13.91 -17.59
CA GLN A 275 17.05 12.92 -18.25
C GLN A 275 16.67 11.47 -17.88
N HIS A 276 16.19 11.24 -16.66
CA HIS A 276 15.85 9.92 -16.13
C HIS A 276 14.34 9.59 -16.17
N ASP A 277 13.50 10.52 -16.62
CA ASP A 277 12.06 10.34 -16.83
C ASP A 277 11.65 10.58 -18.30
N PRO A 278 12.21 9.81 -19.27
CA PRO A 278 11.87 10.00 -20.69
C PRO A 278 10.40 9.70 -20.99
N THR A 279 9.73 8.93 -20.13
CA THR A 279 8.32 8.56 -20.22
C THR A 279 7.39 9.68 -19.74
N ASN A 280 7.94 10.70 -19.05
CA ASN A 280 7.21 11.81 -18.44
C ASN A 280 6.16 11.35 -17.42
N TRP A 281 6.56 10.48 -16.49
CA TRP A 281 5.70 9.91 -15.47
C TRP A 281 5.07 10.96 -14.56
N VAL A 282 5.76 12.07 -14.28
CA VAL A 282 5.20 13.17 -13.49
C VAL A 282 3.85 13.62 -14.07
N GLU A 283 3.80 13.93 -15.36
CA GLU A 283 2.57 14.36 -16.03
C GLU A 283 1.58 13.21 -16.22
N ARG A 284 2.05 12.00 -16.57
CA ARG A 284 1.17 10.83 -16.73
C ARG A 284 0.41 10.47 -15.46
N LEU A 285 1.01 10.72 -14.28
CA LEU A 285 0.38 10.52 -12.98
C LEU A 285 -0.47 11.71 -12.51
N GLY A 286 -0.64 12.71 -13.38
CA GLY A 286 -1.43 13.92 -13.13
C GLY A 286 -0.78 14.84 -12.10
N TYR A 287 0.55 14.99 -12.14
CA TYR A 287 1.27 15.99 -11.35
C TYR A 287 1.84 17.09 -12.24
N GLU A 288 2.09 18.25 -11.64
CA GLU A 288 2.65 19.43 -12.29
C GLU A 288 4.07 19.73 -11.78
N TRP A 289 4.88 20.37 -12.62
CA TRP A 289 6.20 20.94 -12.28
C TRP A 289 6.12 22.22 -11.46
#